data_AF-A0A7G8V181-F1
#
_entry.id   AF-A0A7G8V181-F1
#
_cell.length_a   1.000
_cell.length_b   1.000
_cell.length_c   1.000
_cell.angle_alpha   90.00
_cell.angle_beta   90.00
_cell.angle_gamma   90.00
#
_symmetry.space_group_name_H-M   'P 1'
#
loop_
_entity.id
_entity.type
_entity.pdbx_description
1 polymer ?
#
loop_
_entity_poly.entity_id
_entity_poly.type
_entity_poly.pdbx_seq_one_letter_code
_entity_poly.pdbx_strand_id
1 'polypeptide(L)'
;MSSRDQPSADVLVFRKGKYVFTANLEEEQPEGVSVPFFSAEAIMVTENEGSLQGDIAKIKISDLILKQSSFIDENGKVLEAHKLYIWPRNLGSTKEWTANKQEFLNEFILNFPIEIISLQESNGVTWRYITPENFKKLPDDIQGSDRFQEYATHQSEYFFLRRPLNEPK
;
A
#
# COMPACT_ATOMS: atom_id res chain seq x y z
N MET A 1 14.80 -6.09 -35.56
CA MET A 1 15.12 -6.33 -34.13
C MET A 1 14.49 -5.22 -33.33
N SER A 2 13.30 -5.46 -32.78
CA SER A 2 12.69 -4.59 -31.77
C SER A 2 12.43 -5.46 -30.56
N SER A 3 13.33 -5.37 -29.59
CA SER A 3 13.20 -6.03 -28.30
C SER A 3 12.57 -5.06 -27.32
N ARG A 4 11.65 -5.61 -26.50
CA ARG A 4 11.13 -5.11 -25.23
C ARG A 4 9.90 -4.21 -25.29
N ASP A 5 8.75 -4.87 -25.42
CA ASP A 5 7.63 -4.59 -24.51
C ASP A 5 7.48 -5.83 -23.64
N GLN A 6 8.26 -5.89 -22.55
CA GLN A 6 7.93 -6.80 -21.46
C GLN A 6 6.58 -6.33 -20.90
N PRO A 7 5.61 -7.23 -20.66
CA PRO A 7 4.41 -6.85 -19.92
C PRO A 7 4.86 -6.18 -18.63
N SER A 8 4.34 -4.98 -18.34
CA SER A 8 4.50 -4.33 -17.05
C SER A 8 4.27 -5.40 -15.98
N ALA A 9 5.27 -5.66 -15.13
CA ALA A 9 5.14 -6.64 -14.05
C ALA A 9 3.77 -6.48 -13.38
N ASP A 10 2.98 -7.57 -13.32
CA ASP A 10 1.56 -7.54 -12.94
C ASP A 10 1.35 -6.74 -11.65
N VAL A 11 0.98 -5.45 -11.77
CA VAL A 11 0.71 -4.60 -10.62
C VAL A 11 -0.62 -5.08 -10.04
N LEU A 12 -0.57 -5.65 -8.85
CA LEU A 12 -1.75 -6.23 -8.22
C LEU A 12 -2.58 -5.15 -7.54
N VAL A 13 -3.88 -5.44 -7.45
CA VAL A 13 -4.83 -4.70 -6.62
C VAL A 13 -4.82 -5.24 -5.19
N PHE A 14 -5.28 -4.42 -4.24
CA PHE A 14 -5.38 -4.84 -2.85
C PHE A 14 -6.35 -6.00 -2.64
N ARG A 15 -5.96 -6.89 -1.74
CA ARG A 15 -6.83 -7.84 -1.03
C ARG A 15 -6.95 -7.45 0.43
N LYS A 16 -7.93 -7.99 1.13
CA LYS A 16 -8.03 -7.85 2.59
C LYS A 16 -6.79 -8.48 3.25
N GLY A 17 -6.18 -7.78 4.20
CA GLY A 17 -4.94 -8.25 4.81
C GLY A 17 -4.00 -7.14 5.27
N LYS A 18 -2.78 -7.53 5.64
CA LYS A 18 -1.73 -6.65 6.14
C LYS A 18 -0.70 -6.38 5.05
N TYR A 19 -0.19 -5.16 4.98
CA TYR A 19 0.82 -4.74 4.00
C TYR A 19 1.88 -3.86 4.64
N VAL A 20 3.11 -3.96 4.17
CA VAL A 20 4.14 -2.94 4.39
C VAL A 20 4.95 -2.78 3.10
N PHE A 21 5.07 -1.54 2.66
CA PHE A 21 5.77 -1.19 1.41
C PHE A 21 7.22 -0.86 1.72
N THR A 22 8.16 -1.63 1.19
CA THR A 22 9.59 -1.52 1.53
C THR A 22 10.47 -1.05 0.37
N ALA A 23 9.93 -1.06 -0.86
CA ALA A 23 10.61 -0.55 -2.04
C ALA A 23 10.24 0.91 -2.35
N ASN A 24 11.01 1.51 -3.25
CA ASN A 24 10.73 2.85 -3.76
C ASN A 24 9.39 2.89 -4.52
N LEU A 25 8.76 4.06 -4.55
CA LEU A 25 7.60 4.30 -5.42
C LEU A 25 8.03 4.28 -6.89
N GLU A 26 7.26 3.55 -7.69
CA GLU A 26 7.37 3.54 -9.15
C GLU A 26 6.14 4.23 -9.74
N GLU A 27 6.38 5.27 -10.54
CA GLU A 27 5.34 5.97 -11.29
C GLU A 27 4.97 5.16 -12.53
N GLU A 28 3.69 4.82 -12.65
CA GLU A 28 3.11 4.05 -13.73
C GLU A 28 2.17 4.94 -14.55
N GLN A 29 2.36 4.95 -15.87
CA GLN A 29 1.50 5.67 -16.80
C GLN A 29 1.08 4.74 -17.96
N PRO A 30 0.07 3.87 -17.74
CA PRO A 30 -0.44 3.02 -18.81
C PRO A 30 -1.06 3.84 -19.93
N GLU A 31 -1.04 3.30 -21.14
CA GLU A 31 -1.72 3.88 -22.29
C GLU A 31 -3.22 4.09 -21.99
N GLY A 32 -3.74 5.27 -22.35
CA GLY A 32 -5.16 5.60 -22.17
C GLY A 32 -5.56 6.11 -20.79
N VAL A 33 -4.65 6.16 -19.81
CA VAL A 33 -4.91 6.76 -18.48
C VAL A 33 -4.38 8.19 -18.44
N SER A 34 -5.24 9.14 -18.07
CA SER A 34 -4.90 10.58 -18.05
C SER A 34 -4.05 11.01 -16.86
N VAL A 35 -3.91 10.15 -15.85
CA VAL A 35 -3.28 10.46 -14.57
C VAL A 35 -2.41 9.27 -14.17
N PRO A 36 -1.10 9.46 -13.94
CA PRO A 36 -0.24 8.39 -13.47
C PRO A 36 -0.66 7.92 -12.07
N PHE A 37 -0.35 6.67 -11.77
CA PHE A 37 -0.47 6.12 -10.43
C PHE A 37 0.89 5.65 -9.94
N PHE A 38 1.02 5.51 -8.64
CA PHE A 38 2.19 4.91 -8.01
C PHE A 38 1.91 3.47 -7.65
N SER A 39 2.95 2.66 -7.79
CA SER A 39 3.05 1.30 -7.30
C SER A 39 4.30 1.16 -6.45
N ALA A 40 4.33 0.15 -5.59
CA ALA A 40 5.51 -0.23 -4.82
C ALA A 40 5.43 -1.71 -4.46
N GLU A 41 6.59 -2.32 -4.28
CA GLU A 41 6.66 -3.68 -3.74
C GLU A 41 6.28 -3.67 -2.25
N ALA A 42 5.42 -4.62 -1.88
CA ALA A 42 4.96 -4.81 -0.53
C ALA A 42 5.20 -6.24 -0.06
N ILE A 43 5.59 -6.37 1.20
CA ILE A 43 5.42 -7.61 1.95
C ILE A 43 3.96 -7.65 2.38
N MET A 44 3.25 -8.72 2.02
CA MET A 44 1.81 -8.82 2.25
C MET A 44 1.42 -10.14 2.92
N VAL A 45 0.44 -10.05 3.82
CA VAL A 45 -0.25 -11.19 4.44
C VAL A 45 -1.73 -11.02 4.17
N THR A 46 -2.27 -11.76 3.22
CA THR A 46 -3.61 -11.54 2.67
C THR A 46 -4.53 -12.72 2.89
N GLU A 47 -5.82 -12.45 3.00
CA GLU A 47 -6.85 -13.47 3.08
C GLU A 47 -7.20 -14.00 1.68
N ASN A 48 -7.12 -15.31 1.50
CA ASN A 48 -7.50 -16.03 0.30
C ASN A 48 -8.34 -17.26 0.68
N GLU A 49 -9.61 -17.28 0.28
CA GLU A 49 -10.57 -18.38 0.53
C GLU A 49 -10.63 -18.83 2.01
N GLY A 50 -10.48 -17.89 2.95
CA GLY A 50 -10.51 -18.17 4.39
C GLY A 50 -9.18 -18.63 4.99
N SER A 51 -8.12 -18.71 4.19
CA SER A 51 -6.74 -18.95 4.64
C SER A 51 -5.90 -17.68 4.52
N LEU A 52 -4.89 -17.53 5.38
CA LEU A 52 -3.91 -16.44 5.25
C LEU A 52 -2.73 -16.91 4.41
N GLN A 53 -2.34 -16.08 3.44
CA GLN A 53 -1.21 -16.34 2.55
C GLN A 53 -0.24 -15.14 2.56
N GLY A 54 1.05 -15.45 2.65
CA GLY A 54 2.13 -14.48 2.56
C GLY A 54 2.68 -14.36 1.15
N ASP A 55 3.04 -13.15 0.72
CA ASP A 55 3.71 -12.93 -0.55
C ASP A 55 4.50 -11.61 -0.55
N ILE A 56 5.36 -11.41 -1.55
CA ILE A 56 6.04 -10.15 -1.83
C ILE A 56 5.80 -9.78 -3.30
N ALA A 57 5.00 -8.74 -3.52
CA ALA A 57 4.54 -8.36 -4.86
C ALA A 57 4.39 -6.85 -5.02
N LYS A 58 4.34 -6.40 -6.28
CA LYS A 58 4.13 -5.00 -6.65
C LYS A 58 2.64 -4.66 -6.59
N ILE A 59 2.27 -3.72 -5.74
CA ILE A 59 0.88 -3.32 -5.50
C ILE A 59 0.66 -1.89 -5.97
N LYS A 60 -0.53 -1.60 -6.49
CA LYS A 60 -0.99 -0.25 -6.83
C LYS A 60 -1.29 0.58 -5.57
N ILE A 61 -0.24 1.05 -4.90
CA ILE A 61 -0.32 1.79 -3.62
C ILE A 61 -1.20 3.05 -3.69
N SER A 62 -1.36 3.66 -4.86
CA SER A 62 -2.27 4.80 -5.05
C SER A 62 -3.75 4.49 -4.75
N ASP A 63 -4.14 3.21 -4.76
CA ASP A 63 -5.52 2.83 -4.42
C ASP A 63 -5.87 3.20 -2.96
N LEU A 64 -4.87 3.37 -2.07
CA LEU A 64 -5.07 3.82 -0.69
C LEU A 64 -5.64 5.24 -0.58
N ILE A 65 -5.42 6.09 -1.58
CA ILE A 65 -5.77 7.53 -1.53
C ILE A 65 -6.77 7.94 -2.61
N LEU A 66 -7.50 6.98 -3.17
CA LEU A 66 -8.59 7.25 -4.10
C LEU A 66 -9.75 7.95 -3.40
N LYS A 67 -10.60 8.60 -4.21
CA LYS A 67 -11.82 9.26 -3.72
C LYS A 67 -12.76 8.28 -3.03
N GLN A 68 -12.82 7.06 -3.53
CA GLN A 68 -13.64 5.95 -3.03
C GLN A 68 -13.00 5.25 -1.82
N SER A 69 -11.71 5.49 -1.55
CA SER A 69 -11.02 4.87 -0.43
C SER A 69 -11.28 5.62 0.87
N SER A 70 -11.21 4.88 1.98
CA SER A 70 -11.44 5.40 3.32
C SER A 70 -10.30 5.00 4.25
N PHE A 71 -9.94 5.90 5.15
CA PHE A 71 -8.92 5.69 6.16
C PHE A 71 -9.57 5.70 7.54
N ILE A 72 -9.23 4.72 8.38
CA ILE A 72 -9.65 4.68 9.78
C ILE A 72 -8.49 5.21 10.62
N ASP A 73 -8.73 6.32 11.31
CA ASP A 73 -7.75 6.89 12.23
C ASP A 73 -7.61 6.08 13.53
N GLU A 74 -6.71 6.51 14.38
CA GLU A 74 -6.36 5.83 15.64
C GLU A 74 -7.52 5.84 16.65
N ASN A 75 -8.46 6.76 16.51
CA ASN A 75 -9.68 6.85 17.32
C ASN A 75 -10.85 6.03 16.73
N GLY A 76 -10.62 5.33 15.61
CA GLY A 76 -11.64 4.58 14.91
C GLY A 76 -12.56 5.43 14.02
N LYS A 77 -12.23 6.71 13.80
CA LYS A 77 -13.01 7.59 12.91
C LYS A 77 -12.66 7.29 11.46
N VAL A 78 -13.69 7.17 10.63
CA VAL A 78 -13.54 6.98 9.18
C VAL A 78 -13.41 8.34 8.50
N LEU A 79 -12.37 8.49 7.69
CA LEU A 79 -12.04 9.67 6.90
C LEU A 79 -11.96 9.31 5.42
N GLU A 80 -12.30 10.25 4.55
CA GLU A 80 -12.11 10.08 3.11
C GLU A 80 -10.62 10.11 2.77
N ALA A 81 -10.09 9.04 2.18
CA ALA A 81 -8.65 8.87 2.05
C ALA A 81 -8.00 9.88 1.07
N HIS A 82 -8.75 10.34 0.06
CA HIS A 82 -8.28 11.39 -0.86
C HIS A 82 -8.03 12.74 -0.19
N LYS A 83 -8.47 12.94 1.06
CA LYS A 83 -8.24 14.17 1.85
C LYS A 83 -6.99 14.09 2.73
N LEU A 84 -6.29 12.95 2.74
CA LEU A 84 -5.10 12.76 3.58
C LEU A 84 -3.86 13.51 3.08
N TYR A 85 -3.84 13.88 1.80
CA TYR A 85 -2.77 14.65 1.19
C TYR A 85 -3.29 15.99 0.72
N ILE A 86 -2.39 16.97 0.67
CA ILE A 86 -2.73 18.33 0.28
C ILE A 86 -2.97 18.35 -1.24
N TRP A 87 -4.14 18.84 -1.64
CA TRP A 87 -4.43 19.06 -3.05
C TRP A 87 -3.64 20.25 -3.57
N PRO A 88 -3.05 20.17 -4.78
CA PRO A 88 -2.33 21.30 -5.34
C PRO A 88 -3.28 22.48 -5.55
N ARG A 89 -2.75 23.70 -5.43
CA ARG A 89 -3.54 24.93 -5.61
C ARG A 89 -4.13 25.01 -7.02
N ASN A 90 -3.45 24.44 -8.01
CA ASN A 90 -3.91 24.35 -9.39
C ASN A 90 -4.34 22.92 -9.74
N LEU A 91 -5.65 22.65 -9.64
CA LEU A 91 -6.23 21.34 -9.96
C LEU A 91 -6.09 20.93 -11.44
N GLY A 92 -5.69 21.85 -12.32
CA GLY A 92 -5.40 21.57 -13.73
C GLY A 92 -4.00 21.03 -14.00
N SER A 93 -3.10 21.01 -13.00
CA SER A 93 -1.72 20.55 -13.16
C SER A 93 -1.58 19.09 -12.73
N THR A 94 -1.63 18.17 -13.69
CA THR A 94 -1.38 16.73 -13.44
C THR A 94 -0.03 16.52 -12.75
N LYS A 95 1.01 17.28 -13.14
CA LYS A 95 2.35 17.19 -12.56
C LYS A 95 2.38 17.54 -11.07
N GLU A 96 1.74 18.64 -10.66
CA GLU A 96 1.68 19.02 -9.23
C GLU A 96 0.87 18.00 -8.44
N TRP A 97 -0.20 17.47 -9.02
CA TRP A 97 -1.01 16.46 -8.36
C TRP A 97 -0.25 15.15 -8.15
N THR A 98 0.51 14.70 -9.15
CA THR A 98 1.39 13.53 -9.05
C THR A 98 2.46 13.72 -7.99
N ALA A 99 3.10 14.89 -7.94
CA ALA A 99 4.13 15.20 -6.94
C ALA A 99 3.58 15.14 -5.51
N ASN A 100 2.40 15.73 -5.25
CA ASN A 100 1.79 15.71 -3.92
C ASN A 100 1.38 14.29 -3.48
N LYS A 101 0.92 13.44 -4.42
CA LYS A 101 0.66 12.03 -4.11
C LYS A 101 1.96 11.31 -3.74
N GLN A 102 3.02 11.53 -4.52
CA GLN A 102 4.32 10.91 -4.28
C GLN A 102 4.88 11.29 -2.91
N GLU A 103 4.84 12.58 -2.57
CA GLU A 103 5.27 13.11 -1.27
C GLU A 103 4.51 12.42 -0.12
N PHE A 104 3.17 12.41 -0.20
CA PHE A 104 2.35 11.76 0.82
C PHE A 104 2.66 10.26 0.97
N LEU A 105 2.75 9.53 -0.15
CA LEU A 105 3.01 8.09 -0.12
C LEU A 105 4.40 7.79 0.47
N ASN A 106 5.41 8.59 0.13
CA ASN A 106 6.76 8.47 0.67
C ASN A 106 6.82 8.76 2.17
N GLU A 107 6.17 9.84 2.62
CA GLU A 107 6.26 10.29 4.01
C GLU A 107 5.37 9.48 4.95
N PHE A 108 4.19 9.06 4.49
CA PHE A 108 3.15 8.53 5.38
C PHE A 108 2.75 7.08 5.12
N ILE A 109 3.13 6.47 3.99
CA ILE A 109 2.73 5.08 3.68
C ILE A 109 3.94 4.15 3.59
N LEU A 110 5.02 4.55 2.91
CA LEU A 110 6.20 3.72 2.80
C LEU A 110 6.79 3.37 4.18
N ASN A 111 7.18 2.12 4.34
CA ASN A 111 7.71 1.52 5.56
C ASN A 111 6.77 1.53 6.78
N PHE A 112 5.55 2.04 6.65
CA PHE A 112 4.52 1.96 7.68
C PHE A 112 3.61 0.76 7.43
N PRO A 113 3.47 -0.16 8.41
CA PRO A 113 2.53 -1.25 8.28
C PRO A 113 1.08 -0.76 8.28
N ILE A 114 0.30 -1.28 7.35
CA ILE A 114 -1.13 -1.00 7.22
C ILE A 114 -1.94 -2.29 7.17
N GLU A 115 -3.24 -2.14 7.36
CA GLU A 115 -4.22 -3.21 7.19
C GLU A 115 -5.37 -2.73 6.31
N ILE A 116 -5.68 -3.51 5.28
CA ILE A 116 -6.88 -3.37 4.45
C ILE A 116 -7.99 -4.18 5.11
N ILE A 117 -9.05 -3.48 5.54
CA ILE A 117 -10.19 -4.02 6.28
C ILE A 117 -11.28 -4.51 5.33
N SER A 118 -11.55 -3.75 4.27
CA SER A 118 -12.55 -4.07 3.28
C SER A 118 -12.21 -3.48 1.91
N LEU A 119 -12.78 -4.11 0.88
CA LEU A 119 -12.72 -3.67 -0.52
C LEU A 119 -14.12 -3.14 -0.90
N GLN A 120 -14.15 -2.13 -1.76
CA GLN A 120 -15.37 -1.54 -2.29
C GLN A 120 -15.48 -1.81 -3.80
N GLU A 121 -16.70 -1.79 -4.35
CA GLU A 121 -17.02 -2.18 -5.74
C GLU A 121 -16.31 -1.35 -6.83
N SER A 122 -15.66 -0.23 -6.48
CA SER A 122 -14.93 0.67 -7.41
C SER A 122 -13.44 0.80 -7.10
N ASN A 123 -12.78 -0.30 -6.69
CA ASN A 123 -11.37 -0.33 -6.24
C ASN A 123 -11.07 0.54 -5.01
N GLY A 124 -12.11 1.05 -4.34
CA GLY A 124 -11.96 1.73 -3.06
C GLY A 124 -11.53 0.74 -2.00
N VAL A 125 -10.64 1.15 -1.10
CA VAL A 125 -10.20 0.32 0.03
C VAL A 125 -10.43 1.06 1.33
N THR A 126 -10.85 0.32 2.35
CA THR A 126 -10.89 0.82 3.72
C THR A 126 -9.66 0.32 4.45
N TRP A 127 -8.82 1.22 4.96
CA TRP A 127 -7.54 0.84 5.54
C TRP A 127 -7.19 1.62 6.79
N ARG A 128 -6.24 1.11 7.56
CA ARG A 128 -5.71 1.75 8.79
C ARG A 128 -4.23 1.45 8.97
N TYR A 129 -3.55 2.21 9.81
CA TYR A 129 -2.24 1.82 10.30
C TYR A 129 -2.34 0.67 11.31
N ILE A 130 -1.33 -0.18 11.31
CA ILE A 130 -1.10 -1.17 12.36
C ILE A 130 0.33 -1.06 12.87
N THR A 131 0.61 -1.61 14.04
CA THR A 131 1.99 -1.58 14.56
C THR A 131 2.87 -2.61 13.84
N PRO A 132 4.20 -2.40 13.79
CA PRO A 132 5.15 -3.41 13.32
C PRO A 132 4.97 -4.77 13.99
N GLU A 133 4.66 -4.80 15.29
CA GLU A 133 4.45 -6.05 16.03
C GLU A 133 3.16 -6.74 15.58
N ASN A 134 2.10 -5.99 15.28
CA ASN A 134 0.88 -6.59 14.75
C ASN A 134 1.11 -7.13 13.33
N PHE A 135 1.92 -6.46 12.51
CA PHE A 135 2.29 -6.94 11.18
C PHE A 135 3.08 -8.25 11.27
N LYS A 136 4.14 -8.28 12.10
CA LYS A 136 5.03 -9.44 12.28
C LYS A 136 4.41 -10.62 13.02
N LYS A 137 3.17 -10.49 13.54
CA LYS A 137 2.42 -11.63 14.07
C LYS A 137 1.87 -12.45 12.90
N LEU A 138 2.66 -13.45 12.50
CA LEU A 138 2.31 -14.44 11.48
C LEU A 138 1.72 -15.70 12.13
N PRO A 139 0.72 -16.36 11.51
CA PRO A 139 0.31 -17.72 11.87
C PRO A 139 1.46 -18.72 11.65
N ASP A 140 1.55 -19.75 12.50
CA ASP A 140 2.62 -20.76 12.44
C ASP A 140 2.60 -21.58 11.13
N ASP A 141 1.45 -21.70 10.49
CA ASP A 141 1.21 -22.49 9.29
C ASP A 141 1.08 -21.64 8.00
N ILE A 142 1.42 -20.35 8.07
CA ILE A 142 1.30 -19.44 6.93
C ILE A 142 2.12 -19.95 5.74
N GLN A 143 1.41 -20.22 4.63
CA GLN A 143 2.03 -20.52 3.35
C GLN A 143 2.34 -19.21 2.62
N GLY A 144 3.38 -19.22 1.80
CA GLY A 144 3.73 -18.05 1.01
C GLY A 144 4.78 -18.33 -0.03
N SER A 145 5.04 -17.34 -0.88
CA SER A 145 6.10 -17.42 -1.88
C SER A 145 7.48 -17.55 -1.23
N ASP A 146 8.48 -18.04 -1.98
CA ASP A 146 9.84 -18.23 -1.47
C ASP A 146 10.43 -16.94 -0.87
N ARG A 147 10.18 -15.80 -1.53
CA ARG A 147 10.60 -14.47 -1.05
C ARG A 147 9.94 -14.11 0.27
N PHE A 148 8.67 -14.46 0.45
CA PHE A 148 7.97 -14.26 1.72
C PHE A 148 8.51 -15.18 2.81
N GLN A 149 8.84 -16.44 2.50
CA GLN A 149 9.41 -17.38 3.47
C GLN A 149 10.80 -16.92 3.96
N GLU A 150 11.60 -16.33 3.07
CA GLU A 150 12.86 -15.68 3.44
C GLU A 150 12.63 -14.53 4.43
N TYR A 151 11.67 -13.64 4.16
CA TYR A 151 11.23 -12.61 5.10
C TYR A 151 10.76 -13.21 6.44
N ALA A 152 9.90 -14.24 6.40
CA ALA A 152 9.30 -14.86 7.58
C ALA A 152 10.36 -15.48 8.50
N THR A 153 11.46 -15.99 7.94
CA THR A 153 12.60 -16.54 8.68
C THR A 153 13.49 -15.45 9.29
N HIS A 154 13.57 -14.27 8.66
CA HIS A 154 14.47 -13.17 9.06
C HIS A 154 13.71 -11.93 9.57
N GLN A 155 12.51 -12.09 10.12
CA GLN A 155 11.64 -10.96 10.51
C GLN A 155 12.31 -9.94 11.46
N SER A 156 13.27 -10.38 12.27
CA SER A 156 14.03 -9.50 13.17
C SER A 156 14.93 -8.50 12.45
N GLU A 157 15.32 -8.79 11.20
CA GLU A 157 16.21 -7.95 10.40
C GLU A 157 15.46 -6.79 9.73
N TYR A 158 14.13 -6.91 9.60
CA TYR A 158 13.30 -5.89 8.98
C TYR A 158 12.90 -4.81 9.99
N PHE A 159 13.27 -3.57 9.73
CA PHE A 159 12.82 -2.42 10.52
C PHE A 159 11.65 -1.72 9.81
N PHE A 160 10.48 -1.69 10.47
CA PHE A 160 9.31 -0.97 9.97
C PHE A 160 9.07 0.26 10.83
N LEU A 161 8.69 1.36 10.18
CA LEU A 161 8.34 2.59 10.87
C LEU A 161 7.05 2.40 11.65
N ARG A 162 6.98 3.08 12.80
CA ARG A 162 5.79 3.13 13.63
C ARG A 162 5.22 4.53 13.55
N ARG A 163 3.95 4.65 13.15
CA ARG A 163 3.22 5.91 13.33
C ARG A 163 2.94 6.06 14.83
N PRO A 164 3.25 7.20 15.47
CA PRO A 164 2.94 7.38 16.87
C PRO A 164 1.44 7.31 17.07
N LEU A 165 0.95 6.26 17.76
CA LEU A 165 -0.46 5.99 18.05
C LEU A 165 -1.10 7.00 19.04
N ASN A 166 -0.46 8.15 19.22
CA ASN A 166 -0.88 9.31 20.00
C ASN A 166 0.01 10.47 19.55
N GLU A 167 -0.58 11.64 19.26
CA GLU A 167 0.20 12.88 19.16
C GLU A 167 1.01 13.08 20.46
N PRO A 168 2.27 13.53 20.41
CA PRO A 168 2.88 14.12 21.60
C PRO A 168 2.01 15.33 21.99
N LYS A 169 1.56 15.34 23.25
CA LYS A 169 0.82 16.46 23.84
C LYS A 169 1.55 17.78 23.71
#